data_AF-A0A9E5B2K6-F1
#
_entry.id   AF-A0A9E5B2K6-F1
#
_cell.length_a   1.000
_cell.length_b   1.000
_cell.length_c   1.000
_cell.angle_alpha   90.00
_cell.angle_beta   90.00
_cell.angle_gamma   90.00
#
_symmetry.space_group_name_H-M   'P 1'
#
loop_
_entity.id
_entity.type
_entity.pdbx_description
1 polymer ?
#
loop_
_entity_poly.entity_id
_entity_poly.type
_entity_poly.pdbx_seq_one_letter_code
_entity_poly.pdbx_strand_id
1 'polypeptide(L)' 'MKQSIITLDLEGVLVPEIWIAVAEKTGIAELRRTTRDEP' A
#
# COMPACT_ATOMS: atom_id res chain seq x y z
N MET A 1 14.04 -29.09 13.66
CA MET A 1 13.87 -27.72 13.13
C MET A 1 12.40 -27.33 13.32
N LYS A 2 12.09 -26.11 13.75
CA LYS A 2 10.71 -25.69 14.06
C LYS A 2 10.21 -24.78 12.94
N GLN A 3 9.13 -25.17 12.25
CA GLN A 3 8.48 -24.30 11.27
C GLN A 3 7.77 -23.14 11.97
N SER A 4 7.82 -21.97 11.33
CA SER A 4 7.15 -20.74 11.76
C SER A 4 6.37 -20.14 10.60
N ILE A 5 5.22 -19.57 10.90
CA ILE A 5 4.44 -18.77 9.96
C ILE A 5 4.66 -17.30 10.32
N ILE A 6 4.92 -16.47 9.31
CA ILE A 6 5.06 -15.02 9.47
C ILE A 6 3.99 -14.37 8.59
N THR A 7 3.24 -13.46 9.18
CA THR A 7 2.30 -12.59 8.48
C THR A 7 2.93 -11.21 8.38
N LEU A 8 2.99 -10.71 7.14
CA LEU A 8 3.47 -9.37 6.82
C LEU A 8 2.36 -8.66 6.06
N ASP A 9 2.24 -7.37 6.36
CA ASP A 9 1.44 -6.49 5.53
C ASP A 9 2.11 -6.29 4.16
N LEU A 10 1.32 -6.00 3.14
CA LEU A 10 1.79 -5.88 1.78
C LEU A 10 2.10 -4.41 1.47
N GLU A 11 1.09 -3.56 1.47
CA GLU A 11 1.21 -2.15 1.08
C GLU A 11 1.77 -1.31 2.23
N GLY A 12 2.75 -0.47 1.93
CA GLY A 12 3.51 0.30 2.92
C GLY A 12 4.50 -0.52 3.76
N VAL A 13 4.61 -1.85 3.55
CA VAL A 13 5.63 -2.71 4.17
C VAL A 13 6.50 -3.42 3.13
N LEU A 14 5.90 -4.24 2.27
CA LEU A 14 6.62 -4.98 1.23
C LEU A 14 6.60 -4.24 -0.12
N VAL A 15 5.57 -3.45 -0.38
CA VAL A 15 5.41 -2.66 -1.62
C VAL A 15 4.85 -1.27 -1.30
N PRO A 16 5.07 -0.24 -2.15
CA PRO A 16 4.42 1.05 -1.99
C PRO A 16 2.89 0.99 -2.14
N GLU A 17 2.19 2.02 -1.67
CA GLU A 17 0.73 2.15 -1.79
C GLU A 17 0.29 2.15 -3.27
N ILE A 18 -0.53 1.17 -3.68
CA ILE A 18 -0.91 1.03 -5.09
C ILE A 18 -1.68 2.22 -5.63
N TRP A 19 -2.51 2.85 -4.79
CA TRP A 19 -3.35 3.98 -5.19
C TRP A 19 -2.53 5.20 -5.59
N ILE A 20 -1.34 5.38 -5.01
CA ILE A 20 -0.40 6.43 -5.44
C ILE A 20 0.09 6.15 -6.87
N ALA A 21 0.49 4.91 -7.17
CA ALA A 21 0.95 4.54 -8.52
C ALA A 21 -0.18 4.63 -9.56
N VAL A 22 -1.41 4.30 -9.18
CA VAL A 22 -2.60 4.47 -10.04
C VAL A 22 -2.89 5.95 -10.28
N ALA A 23 -2.81 6.79 -9.24
CA ALA A 23 -2.98 8.23 -9.35
C ALA A 23 -1.98 8.85 -10.35
N GLU A 24 -0.71 8.43 -10.28
CA GLU A 24 0.34 8.88 -11.20
C GLU A 24 0.09 8.45 -12.64
N LYS A 25 -0.33 7.20 -12.85
CA LYS A 25 -0.58 6.66 -14.19
C LYS A 25 -1.83 7.23 -14.84
N THR A 26 -2.85 7.55 -14.04
CA THR A 26 -4.15 8.05 -14.52
C THR A 26 -4.24 9.57 -14.51
N GLY A 27 -3.37 10.26 -13.77
CA GLY A 27 -3.41 11.70 -13.56
C GLY A 27 -4.49 12.17 -12.58
N ILE A 28 -5.14 11.26 -11.85
CA ILE A 28 -6.22 11.57 -10.91
C ILE A 28 -5.63 11.84 -9.53
N ALA A 29 -5.57 13.11 -9.11
CA ALA A 29 -4.90 13.52 -7.88
C ALA A 29 -5.59 13.01 -6.60
N GLU A 30 -6.91 12.83 -6.64
CA GLU A 30 -7.74 12.38 -5.52
C GLU A 30 -7.40 10.95 -5.09
N LEU A 31 -6.89 10.12 -6.01
CA LEU A 31 -6.46 8.76 -5.74
C LEU A 31 -5.16 8.69 -4.92
N ARG A 32 -4.48 9.82 -4.66
CA ARG A 32 -3.32 9.83 -3.76
C ARG A 32 -3.70 9.71 -2.28
N ARG A 33 -4.97 9.94 -1.93
CA ARG A 33 -5.44 9.87 -0.53
C ARG A 33 -5.54 8.41 -0.10
N THR A 34 -4.84 8.07 0.97
CA THR A 34 -4.82 6.74 1.55
C THR A 34 -5.55 6.72 2.90
N THR A 35 -5.90 5.53 3.38
CA THR A 35 -6.46 5.34 4.74
C THR A 35 -5.49 5.73 5.86
N ARG A 36 -4.21 5.99 5.55
CA ARG A 36 -3.26 6.59 6.49
C ARG A 36 -3.47 8.08 6.67
N ASP A 37 -3.97 8.77 5.65
CA ASP A 37 -4.22 10.21 5.68
C ASP A 37 -5.53 10.54 6.39
N GLU A 38 -6.52 9.62 6.33
CA GLU A 38 -7.82 9.73 6.99
C GLU A 38 -8.21 8.39 7.65
N PRO A 39 -8.14 8.27 8.99
CA PRO A 39 -8.49 7.05 9.72
C PRO A 39 -10.00 6.81 9.85
#